data_AF-A0A016WZZ8-F1
#
_entry.id   AF-A0A016WZZ8-F1
#
_cell.length_a   1.000
_cell.length_b   1.000
_cell.length_c   1.000
_cell.angle_alpha   90.00
_cell.angle_beta   90.00
_cell.angle_gamma   90.00
#
_symmetry.space_group_name_H-M   'P 1'
#
loop_
_entity.id
_entity.type
_entity.pdbx_description
1 polymer ?
#
loop_
_entity_poly.entity_id
_entity_poly.type
_entity_poly.pdbx_seq_one_letter_code
_entity_poly.pdbx_strand_id
1 'polypeptide(L)'
;MYLRFTGHGSSYQSLSAEFSCGERTLSAVVDEVTEAIIKALFERAFPNLTREDFEDIARKTQVRYSYRRAIGFIDGKHVAIKRTPNDRVHLWHPHQAFRIPTKGD
;
A
#
# COMPACT_ATOMS: atom_id res chain seq x y z
N MET A 1 -7.87 -17.46 -16.50
CA MET A 1 -6.50 -17.60 -16.00
C MET A 1 -6.03 -16.40 -15.17
N TYR A 2 -5.76 -15.22 -15.77
CA TYR A 2 -5.34 -14.01 -15.04
C TYR A 2 -6.29 -13.61 -13.89
N LEU A 3 -7.59 -13.49 -14.15
CA LEU A 3 -8.59 -13.13 -13.13
C LEU A 3 -8.72 -14.16 -11.99
N ARG A 4 -8.40 -15.44 -12.26
CA ARG A 4 -8.40 -16.48 -11.24
C ARG A 4 -7.16 -16.35 -10.35
N PHE A 5 -5.99 -16.11 -10.96
CA PHE A 5 -4.75 -15.82 -10.24
C PHE A 5 -4.91 -14.60 -9.31
N THR A 6 -5.35 -13.46 -9.84
CA THR A 6 -5.44 -12.21 -9.07
C THR A 6 -6.64 -12.16 -8.13
N GLY A 7 -7.78 -12.73 -8.52
CA GLY A 7 -9.01 -12.66 -7.74
C GLY A 7 -9.11 -13.71 -6.62
N HIS A 8 -8.51 -14.90 -6.79
CA HIS A 8 -8.62 -15.99 -5.81
C HIS A 8 -7.28 -16.31 -5.12
N GLY A 9 -6.18 -15.68 -5.53
CA GLY A 9 -4.85 -15.97 -4.99
C GLY A 9 -4.36 -17.39 -5.30
N SER A 10 -4.84 -17.98 -6.40
CA SER A 10 -4.45 -19.32 -6.82
C SER A 10 -2.97 -19.37 -7.22
N SER A 11 -2.27 -20.45 -6.88
CA SER A 11 -0.88 -20.65 -7.31
C SER A 11 -0.80 -21.05 -8.79
N TYR A 12 0.35 -20.83 -9.41
CA TYR A 12 0.60 -21.27 -10.79
C TYR A 12 0.45 -22.79 -10.97
N GLN A 13 0.76 -23.57 -9.93
CA GLN A 13 0.56 -25.03 -9.91
C GLN A 13 -0.92 -25.40 -10.02
N SER A 14 -1.79 -24.75 -9.24
CA SER A 14 -3.23 -24.99 -9.29
C SER A 14 -3.82 -24.62 -10.66
N LEU A 15 -3.37 -23.50 -11.23
CA LEU A 15 -3.79 -23.07 -12.55
C LEU A 15 -3.23 -23.96 -13.68
N SER A 16 -2.02 -24.50 -13.52
CA SER A 16 -1.40 -25.45 -14.45
C SER A 16 -2.24 -26.72 -14.57
N ALA A 17 -2.70 -27.24 -13.43
CA ALA A 17 -3.60 -28.39 -13.39
C ALA A 17 -4.98 -28.09 -14.00
N GLU A 18 -5.56 -26.92 -13.73
CA GLU A 18 -6.89 -26.54 -14.22
C GLU A 18 -6.91 -26.28 -15.74
N PHE A 19 -5.90 -25.58 -16.25
CA PHE A 19 -5.83 -25.16 -17.66
C PHE A 19 -4.96 -26.09 -18.53
N SER A 20 -4.40 -27.17 -17.95
CA SER A 20 -3.53 -28.13 -18.64
C SER A 20 -2.40 -27.45 -19.43
N CYS A 21 -1.80 -26.43 -18.82
CA CYS A 21 -0.77 -25.60 -19.44
C CYS A 21 0.45 -25.51 -18.52
N GLY A 22 1.66 -25.51 -19.10
CA GLY A 22 2.88 -25.45 -18.29
C GLY A 22 2.96 -24.18 -17.45
N GLU A 23 3.46 -24.29 -16.22
CA GLU A 23 3.58 -23.17 -15.26
C GLU A 23 4.33 -21.96 -15.84
N ARG A 24 5.36 -22.20 -16.67
CA ARG A 24 6.11 -21.12 -17.33
C ARG A 24 5.27 -20.34 -18.34
N THR A 25 4.44 -21.04 -19.12
CA THR A 25 3.51 -20.41 -20.05
C THR A 25 2.46 -19.60 -19.28
N LEU A 26 1.99 -20.13 -18.15
CA LEU A 26 1.06 -19.43 -17.27
C LEU A 26 1.68 -18.16 -16.67
N SER A 27 2.90 -18.22 -16.14
CA SER A 27 3.58 -17.02 -15.63
C SER A 27 3.69 -15.96 -16.72
N ALA A 28 4.16 -16.35 -17.92
CA ALA A 28 4.32 -15.40 -19.03
C ALA A 28 3.00 -14.69 -19.40
N VAL A 29 1.89 -15.43 -19.47
CA VAL A 29 0.57 -14.84 -19.75
C VAL A 29 0.09 -13.94 -18.60
N VAL A 30 0.33 -14.30 -17.34
CA VAL A 30 0.00 -13.41 -16.21
C VAL A 30 0.80 -12.12 -16.27
N ASP A 31 2.10 -12.21 -16.54
CA ASP A 31 3.01 -11.07 -16.61
C ASP A 31 2.61 -10.13 -17.76
N GLU A 32 2.35 -10.68 -18.95
CA GLU A 32 1.92 -9.91 -20.13
C GLU A 32 0.60 -9.16 -19.87
N VAL A 33 -0.41 -9.85 -19.30
CA VAL A 33 -1.70 -9.24 -19.00
C VAL A 33 -1.57 -8.18 -17.90
N THR A 34 -0.73 -8.42 -16.89
CA THR A 34 -0.43 -7.43 -15.84
C THR A 34 0.17 -6.17 -16.45
N GLU A 35 1.15 -6.32 -17.32
CA GLU A 35 1.82 -5.19 -17.98
C GLU A 35 0.84 -4.40 -18.86
N ALA A 36 -0.02 -5.08 -19.62
CA ALA A 36 -1.04 -4.44 -20.44
C ALA A 36 -2.04 -3.63 -19.59
N ILE A 37 -2.47 -4.17 -18.44
CA ILE A 37 -3.36 -3.49 -17.51
C ILE A 37 -2.69 -2.27 -16.88
N ILE A 38 -1.44 -2.41 -16.44
CA ILE A 38 -0.67 -1.29 -15.89
C ILE A 38 -0.55 -0.20 -16.95
N LYS A 39 -0.11 -0.52 -18.17
CA LYS A 39 0.01 0.47 -19.25
C LYS A 39 -1.30 1.20 -19.53
N ALA A 40 -2.43 0.50 -19.50
CA ALA A 40 -3.74 1.10 -19.79
C ALA A 40 -4.34 1.90 -18.63
N LEU A 41 -4.06 1.51 -17.38
CA LEU A 41 -4.78 2.04 -16.20
C LEU A 41 -3.92 2.87 -15.26
N PHE A 42 -2.60 2.83 -15.38
CA PHE A 42 -1.69 3.48 -14.43
C PHE A 42 -1.96 4.98 -14.32
N GLU A 43 -2.06 5.69 -15.44
CA GLU A 43 -2.30 7.15 -15.45
C GLU A 43 -3.67 7.52 -14.85
N ARG A 44 -4.68 6.67 -15.05
CA ARG A 44 -6.03 6.88 -14.50
C ARG A 44 -6.09 6.58 -13.00
N ALA A 45 -5.36 5.55 -12.55
CA ALA A 45 -5.33 5.14 -11.16
C ALA A 45 -4.43 6.05 -10.31
N PHE A 46 -3.32 6.51 -10.89
CA PHE A 46 -2.30 7.33 -10.26
C PHE A 46 -2.08 8.61 -11.08
N PRO A 47 -3.00 9.58 -10.99
CA PRO A 47 -2.79 10.88 -11.61
C PRO A 47 -1.60 11.59 -10.97
N ASN A 48 -0.94 12.46 -11.73
CA ASN A 48 0.10 13.35 -11.20
C ASN A 48 -0.55 14.36 -10.26
N LEU A 49 -0.44 14.12 -8.95
CA LEU A 49 -0.97 15.01 -7.92
C LEU A 49 -0.09 16.25 -7.78
N THR A 50 -0.71 17.43 -7.73
CA THR A 50 -0.01 18.69 -7.45
C THR A 50 0.03 18.98 -5.95
N ARG A 51 0.78 20.02 -5.56
CA ARG A 51 0.82 20.49 -4.17
C ARG A 51 -0.58 20.88 -3.67
N GLU A 52 -1.35 21.55 -4.52
CA GLU A 52 -2.68 22.03 -4.23
C GLU A 52 -3.64 20.86 -3.94
N ASP A 53 -3.51 19.74 -4.67
CA ASP A 53 -4.27 18.53 -4.41
C ASP A 53 -3.99 17.96 -3.01
N PHE A 54 -2.72 17.92 -2.60
CA PHE A 54 -2.35 17.46 -1.27
C PHE A 54 -2.88 18.38 -0.15
N GLU A 55 -2.84 19.70 -0.37
CA GLU A 55 -3.37 20.67 0.57
C GLU A 55 -4.90 20.54 0.71
N ASP A 56 -5.59 20.29 -0.40
CA ASP A 56 -7.04 20.07 -0.38
C ASP A 56 -7.41 18.75 0.31
N ILE A 57 -6.67 17.66 0.07
CA ILE A 57 -6.86 16.39 0.78
C ILE A 57 -6.62 16.60 2.29
N ALA A 58 -5.53 17.27 2.67
CA ALA A 58 -5.20 17.59 4.06
C ALA A 58 -6.29 18.41 4.77
N ARG A 59 -6.93 19.34 4.05
CA ARG A 59 -8.06 20.11 4.56
C ARG A 59 -9.29 19.23 4.72
N LYS A 60 -9.60 18.39 3.73
CA LYS A 60 -10.76 17.47 3.76
C LYS A 60 -10.65 16.45 4.88
N THR A 61 -9.47 15.88 5.11
CA THR A 61 -9.24 14.92 6.20
C THR A 61 -9.30 15.58 7.57
N GLN A 62 -8.80 16.81 7.70
CA GLN A 62 -8.92 17.59 8.93
C GLN A 62 -10.38 17.89 9.27
N VAL A 63 -11.21 18.26 8.28
CA VAL A 63 -12.64 18.52 8.50
C VAL A 63 -13.41 17.25 8.87
N ARG A 64 -13.11 16.13 8.21
CA ARG A 64 -13.86 14.87 8.39
C ARG A 64 -13.44 14.07 9.62
N TYR A 65 -12.15 14.08 9.94
CA TYR A 65 -11.57 13.18 10.93
C TYR A 65 -10.72 13.91 11.99
N SER A 66 -10.65 15.24 11.97
CA SER A 66 -9.84 16.06 12.89
C SER A 66 -8.33 15.77 12.84
N TYR A 67 -7.84 15.13 11.77
CA TYR A 67 -6.41 14.90 11.55
C TYR A 67 -5.80 16.03 10.73
N ARG A 68 -4.97 16.85 11.38
CA ARG A 68 -4.26 17.95 10.73
C ARG A 68 -3.17 17.41 9.79
N ARG A 69 -3.15 17.87 8.53
CA ARG A 69 -2.15 17.50 7.50
C ARG A 69 -2.14 16.03 7.08
N ALA A 70 -3.24 15.29 7.28
CA ALA A 70 -3.33 13.92 6.79
C ALA A 70 -3.69 13.88 5.30
N ILE A 71 -2.84 13.27 4.47
CA ILE A 71 -3.09 13.13 3.02
C ILE A 71 -3.63 11.75 2.63
N GLY A 72 -3.82 10.86 3.61
CA GLY A 72 -4.32 9.52 3.40
C GLY A 72 -4.35 8.72 4.71
N PHE A 73 -5.04 7.58 4.67
CA PHE A 73 -5.05 6.61 5.73
C PHE A 73 -4.44 5.33 5.19
N ILE A 74 -3.39 4.85 5.85
CA ILE A 74 -2.81 3.54 5.58
C ILE A 74 -3.40 2.62 6.64
N ASP A 75 -4.10 1.57 6.22
CA ASP A 75 -4.54 0.52 7.15
C ASP A 75 -3.33 -0.30 7.59
N GLY A 76 -2.60 0.25 8.55
CA GLY A 76 -1.52 -0.41 9.26
C GLY A 76 -2.00 -0.68 10.67
N LYS A 77 -1.59 -1.83 11.23
CA LYS A 77 -1.78 -2.18 12.65
C LYS A 77 -1.68 -0.93 13.53
N HIS A 78 -2.76 -0.56 14.24
CA HIS A 78 -2.75 0.59 15.15
C HIS A 78 -1.68 0.39 16.22
N VAL A 79 -0.56 1.09 16.07
CA VAL A 79 0.47 1.18 17.12
C VAL A 79 0.16 2.43 17.94
N ALA A 80 -0.15 2.25 19.23
CA ALA A 80 -0.39 3.36 20.13
C ALA A 80 0.91 4.16 20.32
N ILE A 81 0.93 5.41 19.87
CA ILE A 81 2.03 6.34 20.11
C ILE A 81 1.66 7.21 21.31
N LYS A 82 2.42 7.10 22.40
CA LYS A 82 2.28 7.98 23.56
C LYS A 82 3.21 9.19 23.40
N ARG A 83 2.63 10.39 23.31
CA ARG A 83 3.41 11.64 23.30
C ARG A 83 4.01 11.87 24.68
N THR A 84 5.34 12.03 24.75
CA THR A 84 6.00 12.51 25.97
C THR A 84 6.12 14.04 25.95
N PRO A 85 6.18 14.71 27.12
CA PRO A 85 6.24 16.18 27.21
C PRO A 85 7.46 16.85 26.52
N ASN A 86 8.52 16.09 26.21
CA ASN A 86 9.76 16.58 25.61
C ASN A 86 9.99 15.92 24.24
N ASP A 87 9.18 16.21 23.22
CA ASP A 87 9.37 15.89 21.77
C ASP A 87 9.98 14.52 21.36
N ARG A 88 10.02 13.55 22.28
CA ARG A 88 10.59 12.23 22.10
C ARG A 88 9.44 11.27 21.90
N VAL A 89 9.35 10.75 20.68
CA VAL A 89 8.36 9.75 20.30
C VAL A 89 8.91 8.39 20.71
N HIS A 90 8.31 7.78 21.75
CA HIS A 90 8.60 6.40 22.13
C HIS A 90 7.53 5.50 21.51
N LEU A 91 7.93 4.62 20.60
CA LEU A 91 7.06 3.59 20.04
C LEU A 91 7.00 2.42 21.05
N TRP A 92 5.82 2.13 21.59
CA TRP A 92 5.64 1.06 22.57
C TRP A 92 5.14 -0.20 21.86
N HIS A 93 6.00 -1.22 21.75
CA HIS A 93 5.60 -2.61 21.51
C HIS A 93 5.87 -3.42 22.77
N PRO A 94 4.97 -4.35 23.17
CA PRO A 94 5.10 -5.10 24.42
C PRO A 94 6.37 -5.97 24.56
N HIS A 95 7.17 -6.12 23.49
CA HIS A 95 8.38 -6.95 23.49
C HIS A 95 9.64 -6.28 22.92
N GLN A 96 9.58 -5.04 22.41
CA GLN A 96 10.78 -4.38 21.89
C GLN A 96 10.59 -2.86 21.75
N ALA A 97 11.43 -2.09 22.43
CA ALA A 97 11.49 -0.65 22.24
C ALA A 97 12.43 -0.34 21.07
N PHE A 98 11.88 0.12 19.95
CA PHE A 98 12.68 0.61 18.83
C PHE A 98 12.88 2.12 18.97
N ARG A 99 14.16 2.53 19.03
CA ARG A 99 14.56 3.94 19.00
C ARG A 99 14.66 4.38 17.55
N ILE A 100 13.84 5.34 17.15
CA ILE A 100 14.00 6.03 15.86
C ILE A 100 15.01 7.16 16.10
N PRO A 101 16.20 7.15 15.50
CA PRO A 101 17.13 8.26 15.63
C PRO A 101 16.54 9.50 14.94
N THR A 102 16.47 10.59 15.68
CA THR A 102 16.13 11.91 15.13
C THR A 102 17.42 12.61 14.71
N LYS A 103 17.37 13.35 13.59
CA LYS A 103 18.50 14.08 13.00
C LYS A 103 19.18 14.94 14.08
N GLY A 104 20.37 14.52 14.53
CA GLY A 104 21.09 15.13 15.66
C GLY A 104 21.78 14.13 16.61
N ASP A 105 21.56 12.82 16.44
CA ASP A 105 22.42 11.76 16.98
C ASP A 105 23.60 11.46 16.03
#